data_AF-A0A949WEW8-F1
#
_entry.id   AF-A0A949WEW8-F1
#
_cell.length_a   1.000
_cell.length_b   1.000
_cell.length_c   1.000
_cell.angle_alpha   90.00
_cell.angle_beta   90.00
_cell.angle_gamma   90.00
#
_symmetry.space_group_name_H-M   'P 1'
#
loop_
_entity.id
_entity.type
_entity.pdbx_description
1 polymer ?
#
loop_
_entity_poly.entity_id
_entity_poly.type
_entity_poly.pdbx_seq_one_letter_code
_entity_poly.pdbx_strand_id
1 'polypeptide(L)'
;MLLAAAVAAMWKLNQQEQVTRAGRPAWTSAPMEKRTPTEAPESKKPVPAFQIAPTAASLGPTLDPAMFTGSAQTAYKIAKEIPETLAEVPCYCHCDRGFGHKSLHSCFKDDHGANCSICINEAIAAYKMKKETKMSGREIRDAIIKQYGR
;
A
#
# COMPACT_ATOMS: atom_id res chain seq x y z
N MET A 1 -18.58 50.71 -16.31
CA MET A 1 -19.67 50.03 -15.58
C MET A 1 -19.05 48.88 -14.80
N LEU A 2 -18.60 49.23 -13.59
CA LEU A 2 -18.07 48.40 -12.49
C LEU A 2 -19.30 47.92 -11.66
N LEU A 3 -19.39 46.82 -10.90
CA LEU A 3 -18.48 45.82 -10.34
C LEU A 3 -19.33 44.62 -9.84
N ALA A 4 -18.69 43.47 -9.72
CA ALA A 4 -19.20 42.24 -9.12
C ALA A 4 -19.17 42.25 -7.58
N ALA A 5 -19.72 41.18 -6.98
CA ALA A 5 -19.53 40.67 -5.61
C ALA A 5 -20.67 40.95 -4.61
N ALA A 6 -21.47 39.91 -4.36
CA ALA A 6 -22.35 39.77 -3.21
C ALA A 6 -21.86 38.61 -2.33
N VAL A 7 -22.13 38.74 -1.02
CA VAL A 7 -21.96 37.76 0.07
C VAL A 7 -20.59 37.78 0.80
N ALA A 8 -20.37 38.84 1.59
CA ALA A 8 -19.25 38.93 2.55
C ALA A 8 -19.66 39.53 3.92
N ALA A 9 -20.91 39.39 4.38
CA ALA A 9 -21.44 40.25 5.45
C ALA A 9 -22.24 39.56 6.56
N MET A 10 -21.78 38.42 7.09
CA MET A 10 -22.32 37.89 8.38
C MET A 10 -21.22 37.26 9.26
N TRP A 11 -20.06 37.91 9.35
CA TRP A 11 -18.94 37.46 10.20
C TRP A 11 -18.44 38.58 11.12
N LYS A 12 -19.34 39.33 11.78
CA LYS A 12 -18.97 40.24 12.89
C LYS A 12 -20.21 40.89 13.53
N LEU A 13 -20.79 40.24 14.52
CA LEU A 13 -21.79 40.86 15.42
C LEU A 13 -22.04 39.96 16.63
N ASN A 14 -20.99 39.62 17.40
CA ASN A 14 -21.19 39.24 18.80
C ASN A 14 -19.86 39.20 19.59
N GLN A 15 -19.17 40.33 19.70
CA GLN A 15 -18.18 40.51 20.75
C GLN A 15 -18.67 41.61 21.69
N GLN A 16 -18.36 41.44 22.99
CA GLN A 16 -18.78 42.26 24.14
C GLN A 16 -20.19 41.84 24.61
N GLU A 17 -20.39 41.39 25.84
CA GLU A 17 -20.13 42.10 27.10
C GLU A 17 -19.73 41.07 28.20
N GLN A 18 -18.55 41.19 28.80
CA GLN A 18 -18.39 41.70 30.18
C GLN A 18 -19.24 41.00 31.25
N VAL A 19 -18.73 39.95 31.90
CA VAL A 19 -18.89 39.82 33.36
C VAL A 19 -17.61 39.26 33.99
N THR A 20 -17.16 40.04 34.96
CA THR A 20 -15.95 40.02 35.77
C THR A 20 -15.83 38.86 36.78
N ARG A 21 -14.58 38.46 37.03
CA ARG A 21 -13.91 38.30 38.34
C ARG A 21 -14.71 37.67 39.51
N ALA A 22 -14.31 36.46 39.91
CA ALA A 22 -13.89 36.06 41.27
C ALA A 22 -14.34 34.64 41.65
N GLY A 23 -13.42 33.83 42.17
CA GLY A 23 -13.69 32.73 43.11
C GLY A 23 -13.97 31.35 42.49
N ARG A 24 -12.99 30.44 42.59
CA ARG A 24 -13.21 28.98 42.43
C ARG A 24 -13.94 28.45 43.66
N PRO A 25 -14.85 27.48 43.50
CA PRO A 25 -14.89 26.36 44.43
C PRO A 25 -14.51 25.06 43.74
N ALA A 26 -14.32 24.07 44.61
CA ALA A 26 -13.64 22.81 44.39
C ALA A 26 -14.30 21.90 43.35
N TRP A 27 -13.47 20.96 42.88
CA TRP A 27 -13.73 19.90 41.93
C TRP A 27 -15.11 19.24 42.13
N THR A 28 -15.98 19.36 41.13
CA THR A 28 -17.14 18.50 40.95
C THR A 28 -17.12 17.94 39.53
N SER A 29 -17.34 16.64 39.45
CA SER A 29 -17.31 15.78 38.27
C SER A 29 -18.36 16.17 37.24
N ALA A 30 -17.94 16.69 36.09
CA ALA A 30 -18.78 16.85 34.90
C ALA A 30 -18.56 15.68 33.91
N PRO A 31 -19.60 15.25 33.17
CA PRO A 31 -19.52 14.15 32.21
C PRO A 31 -18.58 14.50 31.04
N MET A 32 -17.83 13.51 30.54
CA MET A 32 -17.07 13.60 29.30
C MET A 32 -18.02 13.85 28.12
N GLU A 33 -18.21 15.11 27.76
CA GLU A 33 -18.75 15.49 26.45
C GLU A 33 -17.78 14.95 25.39
N LYS A 34 -18.31 14.12 24.50
CA LYS A 34 -17.56 13.35 23.49
C LYS A 34 -16.81 14.32 22.59
N ARG A 35 -15.50 14.47 22.81
CA ARG A 35 -14.62 15.10 21.84
C ARG A 35 -14.52 14.16 20.66
N THR A 36 -15.05 14.58 19.52
CA THR A 36 -14.79 13.95 18.22
C THR A 36 -13.26 13.89 18.05
N PRO A 37 -12.66 12.71 17.92
CA PRO A 37 -11.23 12.62 17.66
C PRO A 37 -10.93 13.24 16.29
N THR A 38 -10.06 14.24 16.27
CA THR A 38 -9.23 14.56 15.11
C THR A 38 -8.66 13.25 14.57
N GLU A 39 -8.89 12.97 13.28
CA GLU A 39 -8.34 11.80 12.59
C GLU A 39 -6.83 11.72 12.84
N ALA A 40 -6.42 10.68 13.56
CA ALA A 40 -5.02 10.29 13.68
C ALA A 40 -4.50 9.90 12.27
N PRO A 41 -3.23 10.17 11.93
CA PRO A 41 -2.68 9.71 10.67
C PRO A 41 -2.79 8.19 10.59
N GLU A 42 -3.49 7.70 9.58
CA GLU A 42 -3.72 6.29 9.31
C GLU A 42 -2.37 5.56 9.23
N SER A 43 -2.13 4.65 10.18
CA SER A 43 -0.88 3.91 10.28
C SER A 43 -0.79 2.90 9.12
N LYS A 44 -0.24 3.32 7.97
CA LYS A 44 -0.03 2.42 6.82
C LYS A 44 0.83 1.22 7.25
N LYS A 45 0.33 0.01 7.00
CA LYS A 45 1.10 -1.23 7.21
C LYS A 45 2.42 -1.15 6.42
N PRO A 46 3.53 -1.69 6.94
CA PRO A 46 4.81 -1.64 6.24
C PRO A 46 4.75 -2.43 4.92
N VAL A 47 5.43 -1.89 3.91
CA VAL A 47 5.60 -2.54 2.59
C VAL A 47 6.32 -3.90 2.79
N PRO A 48 5.84 -5.00 2.17
CA PRO A 48 6.51 -6.30 2.23
C PRO A 48 7.93 -6.27 1.63
N ALA A 49 8.70 -7.31 1.91
CA ALA A 49 10.05 -7.46 1.35
C ALA A 49 10.06 -7.44 -0.19
N PHE A 50 11.06 -6.74 -0.75
CA PHE A 50 11.47 -6.82 -2.15
C PHE A 50 13.01 -6.73 -2.22
N GLN A 51 13.62 -7.10 -3.34
CA GLN A 51 15.07 -7.12 -3.50
C GLN A 51 15.51 -6.55 -4.85
N ILE A 52 16.58 -5.76 -4.86
CA ILE A 52 17.22 -5.31 -6.09
C ILE A 52 18.34 -6.31 -6.42
N ALA A 53 18.25 -6.97 -7.56
CA ALA A 53 19.25 -7.93 -8.01
C ALA A 53 20.15 -7.31 -9.08
N PRO A 54 21.49 -7.50 -9.02
CA PRO A 54 22.39 -7.02 -10.07
C PRO A 54 22.14 -7.67 -11.43
N THR A 55 21.73 -8.94 -11.44
CA THR A 55 21.38 -9.72 -12.64
C THR A 55 20.34 -10.78 -12.33
N ALA A 56 19.60 -11.24 -13.34
CA ALA A 56 18.71 -12.39 -13.26
C ALA A 56 19.40 -13.64 -12.68
N ALA A 57 20.66 -13.90 -13.05
CA ALA A 57 21.41 -15.06 -12.56
C ALA A 57 21.63 -15.03 -11.03
N SER A 58 21.80 -13.85 -10.43
CA SER A 58 21.99 -13.70 -8.98
C SER A 58 20.75 -14.07 -8.16
N LEU A 59 19.58 -14.16 -8.79
CA LEU A 59 18.33 -14.51 -8.13
C LEU A 59 18.20 -16.02 -7.88
N GLY A 60 18.88 -16.87 -8.64
CA GLY A 60 18.60 -18.31 -8.66
C GLY A 60 17.24 -18.65 -9.30
N PRO A 61 17.02 -19.92 -9.68
CA PRO A 61 15.85 -20.31 -10.47
C PRO A 61 14.56 -20.34 -9.64
N THR A 62 13.44 -20.11 -10.33
CA THR A 62 12.09 -20.49 -9.86
C THR A 62 11.81 -21.96 -10.18
N LEU A 63 10.75 -22.51 -9.60
CA LEU A 63 10.29 -23.85 -9.98
C LEU A 63 9.84 -23.93 -11.45
N ASP A 64 9.91 -25.12 -12.02
CA ASP A 64 9.49 -25.39 -13.39
C ASP A 64 7.97 -25.21 -13.53
N PRO A 65 7.48 -24.33 -14.42
CA PRO A 65 6.05 -24.16 -14.66
C PRO A 65 5.32 -25.45 -15.07
N ALA A 66 6.02 -26.43 -15.66
CA ALA A 66 5.42 -27.71 -16.06
C ALA A 66 4.86 -28.53 -14.89
N MET A 67 5.26 -28.23 -13.65
CA MET A 67 4.74 -28.87 -12.44
C MET A 67 3.33 -28.38 -12.05
N PHE A 68 2.85 -27.31 -12.68
CA PHE A 68 1.59 -26.66 -12.32
C PHE A 68 0.63 -26.60 -13.51
N THR A 69 -0.63 -26.30 -13.23
CA THR A 69 -1.69 -26.10 -14.24
C THR A 69 -2.40 -24.76 -14.04
N GLY A 70 -3.17 -24.32 -15.04
CA GLY A 70 -4.00 -23.12 -14.95
C GLY A 70 -3.21 -21.85 -14.62
N SER A 71 -3.79 -20.96 -13.80
CA SER A 71 -3.18 -19.67 -13.46
C SER A 71 -1.87 -19.79 -12.70
N ALA A 72 -1.69 -20.87 -11.91
CA ALA A 72 -0.42 -21.15 -11.26
C ALA A 72 0.68 -21.36 -12.31
N GLN A 73 0.47 -22.24 -13.29
CA GLN A 73 1.42 -22.44 -14.40
C GLN A 73 1.79 -21.12 -15.08
N THR A 74 0.79 -20.27 -15.36
CA THR A 74 1.02 -18.95 -15.96
C THR A 74 1.92 -18.08 -15.08
N ALA A 75 1.67 -18.02 -13.77
CA ALA A 75 2.48 -17.23 -12.85
C ALA A 75 3.93 -17.73 -12.75
N TYR A 76 4.17 -19.05 -12.71
CA TYR A 76 5.53 -19.59 -12.75
C TYR A 76 6.23 -19.30 -14.10
N LYS A 77 5.52 -19.34 -15.24
CA LYS A 77 6.08 -18.94 -16.54
C LYS A 77 6.52 -17.48 -16.50
N ILE A 78 5.67 -16.60 -15.96
CA ILE A 78 5.96 -15.17 -15.79
C ILE A 78 7.18 -14.98 -14.89
N ALA A 79 7.26 -15.68 -13.77
CA ALA A 79 8.36 -15.55 -12.82
C ALA A 79 9.71 -15.96 -13.44
N LYS A 80 9.70 -16.97 -14.31
CA LYS A 80 10.87 -17.36 -15.12
C LYS A 80 11.21 -16.34 -16.21
N GLU A 81 10.22 -15.65 -16.77
CA GLU A 81 10.41 -14.73 -17.91
C GLU A 81 10.91 -13.34 -17.47
N ILE A 82 10.41 -12.80 -16.35
CA ILE A 82 10.76 -11.46 -15.86
C ILE A 82 11.31 -11.47 -14.43
N PRO A 83 12.30 -12.32 -14.09
CA PRO A 83 12.70 -12.56 -12.71
C PRO A 83 13.21 -11.31 -11.99
N GLU A 84 13.96 -10.46 -12.69
CA GLU A 84 14.46 -9.18 -12.13
C GLU A 84 13.32 -8.22 -11.79
N THR A 85 12.29 -8.16 -12.64
CA THR A 85 11.12 -7.32 -12.37
C THR A 85 10.36 -7.82 -11.16
N LEU A 86 10.12 -9.13 -11.05
CA LEU A 86 9.41 -9.67 -9.87
C LEU A 86 10.25 -9.62 -8.60
N ALA A 87 11.58 -9.61 -8.70
CA ALA A 87 12.45 -9.44 -7.54
C ALA A 87 12.30 -8.03 -6.94
N GLU A 88 12.14 -7.02 -7.79
CA GLU A 88 11.92 -5.64 -7.39
C GLU A 88 10.54 -5.36 -6.79
N VAL A 89 9.59 -6.28 -6.92
CA VAL A 89 8.18 -6.11 -6.54
C VAL A 89 7.89 -6.84 -5.21
N PRO A 90 7.27 -6.18 -4.22
CA PRO A 90 6.81 -6.83 -3.01
C PRO A 90 5.57 -7.69 -3.29
N CYS A 91 5.31 -8.68 -2.45
CA CYS A 91 4.06 -9.46 -2.50
C CYS A 91 3.18 -9.14 -1.28
N TYR A 92 1.96 -8.66 -1.50
CA TYR A 92 1.07 -8.25 -0.40
C TYR A 92 0.31 -9.40 0.28
N CYS A 93 0.66 -10.65 -0.05
CA CYS A 93 0.25 -11.82 0.74
C CYS A 93 0.95 -11.89 2.11
N HIS A 94 1.99 -11.08 2.34
CA HIS A 94 2.77 -10.98 3.58
C HIS A 94 3.45 -12.27 4.05
N CYS A 95 3.68 -13.21 3.14
CA CYS A 95 4.40 -14.45 3.45
C CYS A 95 5.90 -14.23 3.67
N ASP A 96 6.41 -13.01 3.45
CA ASP A 96 7.72 -12.58 3.91
C ASP A 96 7.88 -12.71 5.44
N ARG A 97 6.78 -12.61 6.20
CA ARG A 97 6.78 -12.66 7.68
C ARG A 97 6.74 -14.07 8.26
N GLY A 98 6.40 -15.08 7.46
CA GLY A 98 6.23 -16.47 7.93
C GLY A 98 7.05 -17.47 7.13
N PHE A 99 6.97 -17.40 5.80
CA PHE A 99 7.67 -18.29 4.87
C PHE A 99 9.07 -17.78 4.49
N GLY A 100 9.38 -16.52 4.79
CA GLY A 100 10.71 -15.94 4.52
C GLY A 100 10.94 -15.58 3.04
N HIS A 101 9.87 -15.44 2.25
CA HIS A 101 9.96 -14.88 0.89
C HIS A 101 10.51 -13.44 0.94
N LYS A 102 11.40 -13.12 0.02
CA LYS A 102 12.16 -11.86 -0.05
C LYS A 102 11.65 -10.88 -1.11
N SER A 103 10.70 -11.32 -1.94
CA SER A 103 10.10 -10.59 -3.06
C SER A 103 9.00 -11.44 -3.71
N LEU A 104 8.23 -10.86 -4.63
CA LEU A 104 7.28 -11.60 -5.46
C LEU A 104 7.96 -12.69 -6.30
N HIS A 105 9.19 -12.48 -6.78
CA HIS A 105 9.98 -13.53 -7.45
C HIS A 105 10.20 -14.75 -6.54
N SER A 106 10.56 -14.51 -5.28
CA SER A 106 10.86 -15.60 -4.34
C SER A 106 9.65 -16.44 -3.95
N CYS A 107 8.42 -15.93 -4.15
CA CYS A 107 7.19 -16.72 -3.97
C CYS A 107 7.07 -17.88 -4.97
N PHE A 108 7.84 -17.86 -6.06
CA PHE A 108 7.83 -18.88 -7.10
C PHE A 108 9.07 -19.79 -7.06
N LYS A 109 9.86 -19.72 -5.98
CA LYS A 109 11.00 -20.63 -5.74
C LYS A 109 10.62 -21.94 -5.06
N ASP A 110 9.44 -22.00 -4.48
CA ASP A 110 8.81 -23.21 -3.96
C ASP A 110 7.37 -23.31 -4.50
N ASP A 111 6.61 -24.31 -4.05
CA ASP A 111 5.25 -24.59 -4.50
C ASP A 111 4.17 -23.77 -3.77
N HIS A 112 4.56 -22.94 -2.79
CA HIS A 112 3.61 -22.13 -2.04
C HIS A 112 2.88 -21.15 -2.97
N GLY A 113 3.61 -20.54 -3.91
CA GLY A 113 3.04 -19.62 -4.91
C GLY A 113 1.89 -20.22 -5.73
N ALA A 114 1.86 -21.55 -5.93
CA ALA A 114 0.80 -22.23 -6.66
C ALA A 114 -0.56 -22.19 -5.96
N ASN A 115 -0.56 -22.04 -4.64
CA ASN A 115 -1.76 -22.07 -3.79
C ASN A 115 -2.20 -20.66 -3.33
N CYS A 116 -1.51 -19.61 -3.77
CA CYS A 116 -1.79 -18.23 -3.34
C CYS A 116 -2.30 -17.37 -4.50
N SER A 117 -3.58 -17.06 -4.50
CA SER A 117 -4.20 -16.21 -5.53
C SER A 117 -3.60 -14.80 -5.57
N ILE A 118 -3.13 -14.27 -4.44
CA ILE A 118 -2.44 -12.97 -4.37
C ILE A 118 -1.12 -13.02 -5.12
N CYS A 119 -0.24 -13.99 -4.83
CA CYS A 119 1.03 -14.17 -5.54
C CYS A 119 0.80 -14.29 -7.06
N ILE A 120 -0.17 -15.13 -7.46
CA ILE A 120 -0.51 -15.36 -8.86
C ILE A 120 -0.98 -14.06 -9.54
N ASN A 121 -1.93 -13.35 -8.92
CA ASN A 121 -2.52 -12.15 -9.51
C ASN A 121 -1.53 -10.98 -9.58
N GLU A 122 -0.69 -10.80 -8.56
CA GLU A 122 0.34 -9.76 -8.56
C GLU A 122 1.44 -10.04 -9.58
N ALA A 123 1.82 -11.31 -9.80
CA ALA A 123 2.74 -11.67 -10.88
C ALA A 123 2.16 -11.36 -12.26
N ILE A 124 0.89 -11.68 -12.49
CA ILE A 124 0.17 -11.34 -13.74
C ILE A 124 0.07 -9.82 -13.92
N ALA A 125 -0.23 -9.06 -12.86
CA ALA A 125 -0.31 -7.60 -12.92
C ALA A 125 1.06 -6.98 -13.25
N ALA A 126 2.13 -7.42 -12.57
CA ALA A 126 3.50 -7.00 -12.84
C ALA A 126 3.92 -7.30 -14.28
N TYR A 127 3.56 -8.48 -14.79
CA TYR A 127 3.84 -8.86 -16.17
C TYR A 127 3.16 -7.94 -17.18
N LYS A 128 1.87 -7.64 -16.99
CA LYS A 128 1.12 -6.73 -17.86
C LYS A 128 1.74 -5.34 -17.87
N MET A 129 2.04 -4.78 -16.70
CA MET A 129 2.74 -3.49 -16.61
C MET A 129 4.12 -3.53 -17.30
N LYS A 130 4.86 -4.64 -17.18
CA LYS A 130 6.15 -4.76 -17.86
C LYS A 130 6.02 -4.85 -19.38
N LYS A 131 5.08 -5.65 -19.88
CA LYS A 131 4.99 -5.99 -21.30
C LYS A 131 4.16 -5.01 -22.11
N GLU A 132 3.05 -4.55 -21.56
CA GLU A 132 2.08 -3.68 -22.22
C GLU A 132 2.44 -2.20 -22.05
N THR A 133 2.79 -1.78 -20.82
CA THR A 133 3.11 -0.36 -20.54
C THR A 133 4.60 -0.05 -20.49
N LYS A 134 5.47 -1.07 -20.62
CA LYS A 134 6.94 -0.95 -20.64
C LYS A 134 7.54 -0.33 -19.37
N MET A 135 6.83 -0.39 -18.25
CA MET A 135 7.30 0.16 -16.98
C MET A 135 8.59 -0.54 -16.49
N SER A 136 9.44 0.23 -15.80
CA SER A 136 10.61 -0.26 -15.07
C SER A 136 10.20 -1.04 -13.82
N GLY A 137 11.11 -1.84 -13.25
CA GLY A 137 10.86 -2.59 -12.01
C GLY A 137 10.44 -1.68 -10.84
N ARG A 138 11.07 -0.50 -10.74
CA ARG A 138 10.71 0.54 -9.77
C ARG A 138 9.29 1.07 -9.97
N GLU A 139 8.93 1.47 -11.19
CA GLU A 139 7.58 1.99 -11.46
C GLU A 139 6.51 0.93 -11.20
N ILE A 140 6.79 -0.34 -11.53
CA ILE A 140 5.89 -1.46 -11.25
C ILE A 140 5.76 -1.65 -9.74
N ARG A 141 6.87 -1.64 -8.98
CA ARG A 141 6.83 -1.70 -7.51
C ARG A 141 5.96 -0.59 -6.93
N ASP A 142 6.16 0.65 -7.38
CA ASP A 142 5.40 1.81 -6.87
C ASP A 142 3.90 1.67 -7.19
N ALA A 143 3.55 1.15 -8.37
CA ALA A 143 2.17 0.85 -8.74
C ALA A 143 1.53 -0.24 -7.87
N ILE A 144 2.24 -1.35 -7.63
CA ILE A 144 1.82 -2.44 -6.73
C ILE A 144 1.64 -1.90 -5.30
N ILE A 145 2.59 -1.12 -4.78
CA ILE A 145 2.49 -0.50 -3.44
C ILE A 145 1.26 0.39 -3.34
N LYS A 146 1.03 1.23 -4.34
CA LYS A 146 -0.15 2.12 -4.37
C LYS A 146 -1.46 1.34 -4.42
N GLN A 147 -1.49 0.23 -5.17
CA GLN A 147 -2.70 -0.55 -5.38
C GLN A 147 -3.06 -1.41 -4.16
N TYR A 148 -2.06 -2.06 -3.55
CA TYR A 148 -2.28 -3.11 -2.54
C TYR A 148 -1.82 -2.72 -1.12
N GLY A 149 -1.03 -1.66 -0.95
CA GLY A 149 -0.48 -1.22 0.34
C GLY A 149 -1.42 -0.38 1.21
N ARG A 150 -2.70 -0.75 1.28
CA ARG A 150 -3.71 -0.09 2.14
C ARG A 150 -3.68 -0.63 3.57
#